data_AF-A0A388QPT9-F1
#
_entry.id   AF-A0A388QPT9-F1
#
_cell.length_a   1.000
_cell.length_b   1.000
_cell.length_c   1.000
_cell.angle_alpha   90.00
_cell.angle_beta   90.00
_cell.angle_gamma   90.00
#
_symmetry.space_group_name_H-M   'P 1'
#
loop_
_entity.id
_entity.type
_entity.pdbx_description
1 polymer ?
#
loop_
_entity_poly.entity_id
_entity_poly.type
_entity_poly.pdbx_seq_one_letter_code
_entity_poly.pdbx_strand_id
1 'polypeptide(L)'
;MSAELPPAREVRSGFLLGLGCVVALVLGALAFFGRQQAGVPRPGEAARAVAAKTVRTNTGHPVRSSAKLQLDEAGNILPDAPELGPKVLADLVNVKFAELQALAEELGCADKSRLFGFSASAEKALEEMMKDPRWKQLGQEIDALAESWPEANQEERQVILDRTSAFWDQGIIEARRRLSALR
;
A
#
# COMPACT_ATOMS: atom_id res chain seq x y z
N MET A 1 26.82 -57.46 9.31
CA MET A 1 26.09 -57.65 8.04
C MET A 1 24.61 -57.57 8.42
N SER A 2 23.77 -56.65 7.95
CA SER A 2 23.73 -55.90 6.69
C SER A 2 23.15 -54.50 6.89
N ALA A 3 23.43 -53.61 5.93
CA ALA A 3 23.02 -52.21 5.86
C ALA A 3 21.67 -52.05 5.14
N GLU A 4 20.93 -50.98 5.47
CA GLU A 4 20.21 -50.12 4.51
C GLU A 4 19.78 -48.79 5.16
N LEU A 5 19.75 -47.72 4.36
CA LEU A 5 19.59 -46.29 4.68
C LEU A 5 18.55 -45.70 3.68
N PRO A 6 18.08 -44.45 3.84
CA PRO A 6 16.81 -43.96 4.41
C PRO A 6 15.74 -43.57 3.33
N PRO A 7 14.63 -42.91 3.74
CA PRO A 7 14.17 -41.76 2.95
C PRO A 7 13.77 -40.56 3.83
N ALA A 8 14.51 -39.45 3.70
CA ALA A 8 14.12 -38.16 4.29
C ALA A 8 14.53 -36.98 3.38
N ARG A 9 14.32 -37.09 2.06
CA ARG A 9 14.78 -36.09 1.10
C ARG A 9 13.74 -35.56 0.10
N GLU A 10 12.51 -36.09 0.08
CA GLU A 10 11.52 -35.67 -0.94
C GLU A 10 10.64 -34.47 -0.54
N VAL A 11 10.51 -34.15 0.76
CA VAL A 11 9.64 -33.02 1.19
C VAL A 11 10.29 -31.64 0.98
N ARG A 12 11.59 -31.58 0.68
CA ARG A 12 12.34 -30.32 0.51
C ARG A 12 12.36 -29.78 -0.92
N SER A 13 11.98 -30.55 -1.94
CA SER A 13 12.03 -30.08 -3.33
C SER A 13 10.74 -29.36 -3.78
N GLY A 14 9.56 -29.76 -3.28
CA GLY A 14 8.29 -29.11 -3.61
C GLY A 14 8.16 -27.68 -3.05
N PHE A 15 8.74 -27.42 -1.86
CA PHE A 15 8.69 -26.11 -1.21
C PHE A 15 9.59 -25.06 -1.91
N LEU A 16 10.72 -25.49 -2.48
CA LEU A 16 11.61 -24.60 -3.25
C LEU A 16 11.04 -24.27 -4.64
N LEU A 17 10.29 -25.19 -5.25
CA LEU A 17 9.58 -24.92 -6.51
C LEU A 17 8.40 -23.95 -6.30
N GLY A 18 7.66 -24.09 -5.19
CA GLY A 18 6.57 -23.18 -4.83
C GLY A 18 7.06 -21.76 -4.51
N LEU A 19 8.15 -21.63 -3.74
CA LEU A 19 8.74 -20.32 -3.41
C LEU A 19 9.32 -19.62 -4.64
N GLY A 20 9.91 -20.38 -5.56
CA GLY A 20 10.39 -19.86 -6.86
C GLY A 20 9.26 -19.32 -7.74
N CYS A 21 8.08 -19.98 -7.74
CA CYS A 21 6.92 -19.49 -8.49
C CYS A 21 6.34 -18.19 -7.92
N VAL A 22 6.27 -18.03 -6.59
CA VAL A 22 5.76 -16.81 -5.96
C VAL A 22 6.69 -15.62 -6.23
N VAL A 23 8.01 -15.81 -6.11
CA VAL A 23 8.99 -14.77 -6.44
C VAL A 23 8.98 -14.45 -7.93
N ALA A 24 8.84 -15.45 -8.81
CA ALA A 24 8.74 -15.23 -10.25
C ALA A 24 7.43 -14.53 -10.67
N LEU A 25 6.31 -14.78 -9.99
CA LEU A 25 5.04 -14.10 -10.25
C LEU A 25 5.07 -12.65 -9.77
N VAL A 26 5.64 -12.37 -8.60
CA VAL A 26 5.82 -11.01 -8.09
C VAL A 26 6.80 -10.21 -8.97
N LEU A 27 7.92 -10.82 -9.36
CA LEU A 27 8.88 -10.18 -10.28
C LEU A 27 8.33 -10.05 -11.71
N GLY A 28 7.55 -11.03 -12.18
CA GLY A 28 6.89 -11.01 -13.49
C GLY A 28 5.81 -9.95 -13.60
N ALA A 29 4.99 -9.78 -12.55
CA ALA A 29 4.01 -8.70 -12.46
C ALA A 29 4.69 -7.33 -12.45
N LEU A 30 5.75 -7.15 -11.64
CA LEU A 30 6.51 -5.89 -11.64
C LEU A 30 7.17 -5.58 -12.99
N ALA A 31 7.76 -6.56 -13.66
CA ALA A 31 8.45 -6.37 -14.94
C ALA A 31 7.48 -6.14 -16.11
N PHE A 32 6.28 -6.73 -16.07
CA PHE A 32 5.27 -6.57 -17.13
C PHE A 32 4.53 -5.23 -17.01
N PHE A 33 4.24 -4.75 -15.79
CA PHE A 33 3.60 -3.44 -15.58
C PHE A 33 4.60 -2.27 -15.56
N GLY A 34 5.87 -2.49 -15.20
CA GLY A 34 6.91 -1.45 -15.21
C GLY A 34 7.36 -1.01 -16.62
N ARG A 35 6.94 -1.71 -17.68
CA ARG A 35 7.35 -1.41 -19.07
C ARG A 35 6.30 -0.65 -19.90
N GLN A 36 5.11 -0.40 -19.35
CA GLN A 36 4.05 0.30 -20.06
C GLN A 36 3.79 1.66 -19.38
N GLN A 37 4.05 2.73 -20.14
CA GLN A 37 3.78 4.15 -19.83
C GLN A 37 4.90 4.98 -19.20
N ALA A 38 6.00 5.11 -19.95
CA ALA A 38 6.65 6.41 -20.05
C ALA A 38 5.64 7.42 -20.65
N GLY A 39 5.12 8.32 -19.81
CA GLY A 39 4.37 9.49 -20.26
C GLY A 39 2.91 9.55 -19.82
N VAL A 40 2.66 9.79 -18.53
CA VAL A 40 1.42 10.42 -18.05
C VAL A 40 1.80 11.44 -16.96
N PRO A 41 1.31 12.69 -16.99
CA PRO A 41 1.76 13.75 -16.10
C PRO A 41 1.25 13.57 -14.67
N ARG A 42 2.06 14.04 -13.70
CA ARG A 42 1.74 14.06 -12.25
C ARG A 42 0.37 14.70 -11.97
N PRO A 43 -0.51 14.06 -11.17
CA PRO A 43 -1.75 14.68 -10.72
C PRO A 43 -1.44 15.61 -9.54
N GLY A 44 -0.95 16.81 -9.85
CA GLY A 44 -0.59 17.84 -8.86
C GLY A 44 -1.27 19.20 -9.07
N GLU A 45 -2.06 19.39 -10.12
CA GLU A 45 -2.57 20.71 -10.52
C GLU A 45 -4.09 20.94 -10.35
N ALA A 46 -4.86 19.95 -9.89
CA ALA A 46 -6.31 20.11 -9.72
C ALA A 46 -6.78 20.58 -8.32
N ALA A 47 -5.85 20.85 -7.38
CA ALA A 47 -6.20 21.16 -5.98
C ALA A 47 -5.96 22.63 -5.58
N ARG A 48 -5.97 23.59 -6.52
CA ARG A 48 -5.96 25.02 -6.21
C ARG A 48 -7.01 25.78 -7.00
N ALA A 49 -8.27 25.60 -6.63
CA ALA A 49 -9.34 26.47 -7.10
C ALA A 49 -10.50 26.58 -6.09
N VAL A 50 -10.22 26.77 -4.80
CA VAL A 50 -11.20 27.35 -3.86
C VAL A 50 -10.49 28.33 -2.94
N ALA A 51 -10.06 29.45 -3.50
CA ALA A 51 -9.71 30.63 -2.72
C ALA A 51 -11.02 31.22 -2.17
N ALA A 52 -11.38 30.85 -0.94
CA ALA A 52 -12.42 31.52 -0.17
C ALA A 52 -11.97 32.98 0.06
N LYS A 53 -12.47 33.88 -0.78
CA LYS A 53 -12.23 35.31 -0.72
C LYS A 53 -12.94 35.88 0.50
N THR A 54 -12.24 36.00 1.62
CA THR A 54 -12.69 36.73 2.80
C THR A 54 -12.78 38.21 2.45
N VAL A 55 -13.98 38.69 2.09
CA VAL A 55 -14.22 40.12 1.89
C VAL A 55 -14.44 40.77 3.26
N ARG A 56 -13.39 41.41 3.77
CA ARG A 56 -13.47 42.41 4.84
C ARG A 56 -14.15 43.67 4.27
N THR A 57 -15.32 44.03 4.76
CA THR A 57 -15.86 45.39 4.55
C THR A 57 -15.62 46.22 5.80
N ASN A 58 -14.61 47.10 5.72
CA ASN A 58 -14.48 48.26 6.60
C ASN A 58 -15.58 49.26 6.23
N THR A 59 -16.68 49.31 7.00
CA THR A 59 -17.51 50.50 7.27
C THR A 59 -18.79 50.06 7.96
N GLY A 60 -19.02 50.57 9.18
CA GLY A 60 -20.14 50.16 10.03
C GLY A 60 -21.50 50.60 9.51
N HIS A 61 -22.40 49.62 9.33
CA HIS A 61 -23.85 49.73 9.54
C HIS A 61 -24.41 48.32 9.82
N PRO A 62 -25.35 48.15 10.77
CA PRO A 62 -25.97 46.85 11.04
C PRO A 62 -27.11 46.63 10.06
N VAL A 63 -27.01 45.60 9.20
CA VAL A 63 -28.14 45.18 8.36
C VAL A 63 -29.07 44.29 9.20
N ARG A 64 -30.26 44.80 9.47
CA ARG A 64 -31.37 44.10 10.12
C ARG A 64 -32.03 43.11 9.15
N SER A 65 -32.31 41.93 9.69
CA SER A 65 -33.51 41.09 9.50
C SER A 65 -33.65 40.19 8.26
N SER A 66 -33.74 38.89 8.58
CA SER A 66 -34.72 37.91 8.12
C SER A 66 -34.93 37.74 6.60
N ALA A 67 -34.13 36.87 5.99
CA ALA A 67 -34.61 36.01 4.93
C ALA A 67 -34.63 34.57 5.46
N LYS A 68 -35.80 33.93 5.37
CA LYS A 68 -36.04 32.52 5.66
C LYS A 68 -35.01 31.65 4.92
N LEU A 69 -33.96 31.24 5.60
CA LEU A 69 -33.10 30.17 5.15
C LEU A 69 -33.85 28.88 5.50
N GLN A 70 -34.61 28.35 4.54
CA GLN A 70 -35.09 26.97 4.57
C GLN A 70 -33.86 26.06 4.53
N LEU A 71 -33.26 25.83 5.69
CA LEU A 71 -32.13 24.92 5.89
C LEU A 71 -32.60 23.46 6.06
N ASP A 72 -33.91 23.21 6.06
CA ASP A 72 -34.47 21.91 6.43
C ASP A 72 -34.72 20.96 5.24
N GLU A 73 -34.53 21.41 3.98
CA GLU A 73 -34.82 20.58 2.78
C GLU A 73 -33.71 20.57 1.73
N ALA A 74 -32.54 21.15 2.02
CA ALA A 74 -31.35 20.81 1.25
C ALA A 74 -30.96 19.39 1.68
N GLY A 75 -31.55 18.38 1.02
CA GLY A 75 -31.22 16.98 1.19
C GLY A 75 -29.71 16.84 1.14
N ASN A 76 -29.11 16.76 2.33
CA ASN A 76 -27.68 16.62 2.52
C ASN A 76 -27.36 15.14 2.25
N ILE A 77 -27.60 14.74 1.00
CA ILE A 77 -27.22 13.43 0.50
C ILE A 77 -25.71 13.50 0.42
N LEU A 78 -25.05 12.83 1.36
CA LEU A 78 -23.62 12.59 1.27
C LEU A 78 -23.41 11.94 -0.11
N PRO A 79 -22.56 12.50 -0.98
CA PRO A 79 -22.25 11.83 -2.23
C PRO A 79 -21.79 10.41 -1.89
N ASP A 80 -22.35 9.43 -2.59
CA ASP A 80 -21.96 8.03 -2.40
C ASP A 80 -20.43 7.93 -2.43
N ALA A 81 -19.88 7.12 -1.52
CA ALA A 81 -18.45 6.90 -1.49
C ALA A 81 -17.98 6.47 -2.89
N PRO A 82 -16.85 7.02 -3.38
CA PRO A 82 -16.37 6.69 -4.73
C PRO A 82 -16.20 5.18 -4.85
N GLU A 83 -16.75 4.60 -5.91
CA GLU A 83 -16.66 3.15 -6.14
C GLU A 83 -15.20 2.68 -6.15
N LEU A 84 -14.93 1.60 -5.42
CA LEU A 84 -13.62 0.98 -5.36
C LEU A 84 -13.38 0.20 -6.66
N GLY A 85 -12.71 0.88 -7.60
CA GLY A 85 -12.36 0.33 -8.91
C GLY A 85 -11.28 -0.76 -8.86
N PRO A 86 -11.08 -1.50 -9.95
CA PRO A 86 -10.21 -2.68 -9.98
C PRO A 86 -8.74 -2.41 -9.64
N LYS A 87 -8.26 -1.17 -9.75
CA LYS A 87 -6.86 -0.79 -9.50
C LYS A 87 -6.59 -0.28 -8.09
N VAL A 88 -7.62 0.04 -7.30
CA VAL A 88 -7.44 0.75 -6.02
C VAL A 88 -6.53 -0.02 -5.05
N LEU A 89 -6.68 -1.35 -4.98
CA LEU A 89 -5.82 -2.18 -4.14
C LEU A 89 -4.35 -2.15 -4.59
N ALA A 90 -4.09 -2.19 -5.91
CA ALA A 90 -2.74 -2.10 -6.45
C ALA A 90 -2.13 -0.71 -6.23
N ASP A 91 -2.93 0.34 -6.38
CA ASP A 91 -2.51 1.72 -6.14
C ASP A 91 -2.13 1.93 -4.67
N LEU A 92 -2.89 1.35 -3.72
CA LEU A 92 -2.55 1.34 -2.30
C LEU A 92 -1.18 0.69 -2.05
N VAL A 93 -0.93 -0.49 -2.62
CA VAL A 93 0.36 -1.19 -2.47
C VAL A 93 1.51 -0.34 -3.00
N ASN A 94 1.33 0.32 -4.14
CA ASN A 94 2.35 1.22 -4.71
C ASN A 94 2.64 2.42 -3.79
N VAL A 95 1.60 3.03 -3.20
CA VAL A 95 1.77 4.14 -2.23
C VAL A 95 2.55 3.65 -1.01
N LYS A 96 2.19 2.50 -0.43
CA LYS A 96 2.86 1.95 0.75
C LYS A 96 4.30 1.52 0.47
N PHE A 97 4.56 0.99 -0.72
CA PHE A 97 5.93 0.69 -1.13
C PHE A 97 6.77 1.96 -1.29
N ALA A 98 6.21 3.03 -1.84
CA ALA A 98 6.88 4.33 -1.93
C ALA A 98 7.15 4.94 -0.54
N GLU A 99 6.22 4.80 0.42
CA GLU A 99 6.44 5.19 1.81
C GLU A 99 7.63 4.44 2.44
N LEU A 100 7.75 3.13 2.19
CA LEU A 100 8.89 2.33 2.66
C LEU A 100 10.21 2.77 2.00
N GLN A 101 10.20 3.10 0.71
CA GLN A 101 11.38 3.64 0.02
C GLN A 101 11.80 5.00 0.60
N ALA A 102 10.85 5.91 0.85
CA ALA A 102 11.12 7.19 1.48
C ALA A 102 11.72 7.01 2.89
N LEU A 103 11.18 6.08 3.67
CA LEU A 103 11.75 5.72 4.98
C LEU A 103 13.21 5.24 4.86
N ALA A 104 13.53 4.42 3.86
CA ALA A 104 14.90 3.98 3.63
C ALA A 104 15.82 5.13 3.22
N GLU A 105 15.34 6.09 2.41
CA GLU A 105 16.09 7.31 2.09
C GLU A 105 16.37 8.13 3.37
N GLU A 106 15.37 8.36 4.21
CA GLU A 106 15.50 9.08 5.49
C GLU A 106 16.54 8.43 6.42
N LEU A 107 16.62 7.11 6.43
CA LEU A 107 17.51 6.34 7.29
C LEU A 107 18.89 6.07 6.67
N GLY A 108 19.19 6.61 5.48
CA GLY A 108 20.46 6.36 4.78
C GLY A 108 20.62 4.91 4.31
N CYS A 109 19.51 4.19 4.17
CA CYS A 109 19.41 2.79 3.79
C CYS A 109 18.99 2.60 2.31
N ALA A 110 18.87 3.68 1.54
CA ALA A 110 18.48 3.62 0.13
C ALA A 110 19.68 3.38 -0.81
N ASP A 111 19.45 2.62 -1.86
CA ASP A 111 20.39 2.41 -2.97
C ASP A 111 19.61 2.31 -4.30
N LYS A 112 19.60 3.40 -5.06
CA LYS A 112 18.85 3.52 -6.33
C LYS A 112 19.40 2.66 -7.46
N SER A 113 20.60 2.10 -7.30
CA SER A 113 21.17 1.18 -8.29
C SER A 113 20.57 -0.23 -8.18
N ARG A 114 19.90 -0.53 -7.07
CA ARG A 114 19.30 -1.84 -6.77
C ARG A 114 17.83 -1.87 -7.12
N LEU A 115 17.32 -3.07 -7.43
CA LEU A 115 15.98 -3.30 -7.96
C LEU A 115 14.87 -2.67 -7.10
N PHE A 116 14.98 -2.75 -5.78
CA PHE A 116 13.97 -2.24 -4.85
C PHE A 116 14.31 -0.88 -4.25
N GLY A 117 15.47 -0.30 -4.59
CA GLY A 117 15.91 0.99 -4.06
C GLY A 117 16.50 0.92 -2.64
N PHE A 118 16.80 -0.26 -2.10
CA PHE A 118 17.34 -0.47 -0.75
C PHE A 118 18.79 -0.94 -0.80
N SER A 119 19.60 -0.57 0.18
CA SER A 119 20.95 -1.11 0.36
C SER A 119 20.91 -2.61 0.66
N ALA A 120 22.03 -3.31 0.45
CA ALA A 120 22.09 -4.75 0.71
C ALA A 120 21.80 -5.12 2.18
N SER A 121 22.23 -4.29 3.14
CA SER A 121 21.94 -4.52 4.57
C SER A 121 20.47 -4.28 4.90
N ALA A 122 19.85 -3.27 4.28
CA ALA A 122 18.43 -2.98 4.43
C ALA A 122 17.56 -4.10 3.84
N GLU A 123 17.86 -4.55 2.61
CA GLU A 123 17.18 -5.69 2.00
C GLU A 123 17.24 -6.93 2.90
N LYS A 124 18.43 -7.26 3.42
CA LYS A 124 18.60 -8.38 4.34
C LYS A 124 17.77 -8.23 5.61
N ALA A 125 17.73 -7.04 6.22
CA ALA A 125 16.97 -6.80 7.43
C ALA A 125 15.44 -6.92 7.21
N LEU A 126 14.95 -6.45 6.06
CA LEU A 126 13.56 -6.61 5.64
C LEU A 126 13.23 -8.06 5.28
N GLU A 127 14.14 -8.79 4.64
CA GLU A 127 13.97 -10.22 4.35
C GLU A 127 13.87 -11.05 5.65
N GLU A 128 14.75 -10.79 6.62
CA GLU A 128 14.68 -11.42 7.94
C GLU A 128 13.40 -11.05 8.69
N MET A 129 12.83 -9.87 8.47
CA MET A 129 11.51 -9.52 8.99
C MET A 129 10.45 -10.45 8.42
N MET A 130 10.43 -10.62 7.10
CA MET A 130 9.45 -11.50 6.44
C MET A 130 9.62 -12.98 6.80
N LYS A 131 10.73 -13.38 7.44
CA LYS A 131 10.94 -14.74 7.93
C LYS A 131 10.20 -15.04 9.22
N ASP A 132 9.86 -14.04 10.03
CA ASP A 132 9.14 -14.28 11.29
C ASP A 132 7.75 -14.86 11.00
N PRO A 133 7.29 -15.85 11.80
CA PRO A 133 6.00 -16.52 11.57
C PRO A 133 4.81 -15.56 11.45
N ARG A 134 4.79 -14.48 12.24
CA ARG A 134 3.72 -13.47 12.21
C ARG A 134 3.61 -12.81 10.83
N TRP A 135 4.74 -12.49 10.20
CA TRP A 135 4.77 -11.78 8.92
C TRP A 135 4.46 -12.72 7.77
N LYS A 136 4.86 -14.00 7.87
CA LYS A 136 4.44 -15.03 6.91
C LYS A 136 2.94 -15.27 6.93
N GLN A 137 2.36 -15.41 8.12
CA GLN A 137 0.92 -15.62 8.26
C GLN A 137 0.13 -14.42 7.73
N LEU A 138 0.53 -13.21 8.09
CA LEU A 138 -0.10 -11.99 7.58
C LEU A 138 0.07 -11.85 6.06
N GLY A 139 1.24 -12.19 5.51
CA GLY A 139 1.46 -12.23 4.06
C GLY A 139 0.49 -13.16 3.34
N GLN A 140 0.29 -14.37 3.87
CA GLN A 140 -0.69 -15.34 3.34
C GLN A 140 -2.14 -14.82 3.40
N GLU A 141 -2.50 -14.11 4.46
CA GLU A 141 -3.83 -13.47 4.55
C GLU A 141 -3.98 -12.40 3.47
N ILE A 142 -2.98 -11.52 3.29
CA ILE A 142 -3.02 -10.48 2.26
C ILE A 142 -3.08 -11.08 0.86
N ASP A 143 -2.34 -12.16 0.58
CA ASP A 143 -2.38 -12.85 -0.71
C ASP A 143 -3.81 -13.37 -0.99
N ALA A 144 -4.45 -14.00 0.00
CA ALA A 144 -5.83 -14.49 -0.13
C ALA A 144 -6.85 -13.35 -0.33
N LEU A 145 -6.65 -12.20 0.33
CA LEU A 145 -7.50 -11.02 0.14
C LEU A 145 -7.29 -10.38 -1.24
N ALA A 146 -6.07 -10.41 -1.78
CA ALA A 146 -5.77 -9.92 -3.11
C ALA A 146 -6.38 -10.84 -4.20
N GLU A 147 -6.37 -12.15 -3.98
CA GLU A 147 -7.01 -13.13 -4.88
C GLU A 147 -8.53 -12.96 -4.93
N SER A 148 -9.18 -12.58 -3.82
CA SER A 148 -10.64 -12.37 -3.78
C SER A 148 -11.09 -11.01 -4.32
N TRP A 149 -10.18 -10.04 -4.47
CA TRP A 149 -10.47 -8.67 -4.92
C TRP A 149 -11.32 -8.54 -6.19
N PRO A 150 -11.06 -9.31 -7.28
CA PRO A 150 -11.83 -9.16 -8.52
C PRO A 150 -13.31 -9.48 -8.36
N GLU A 151 -13.63 -10.44 -7.48
CA GLU A 151 -15.00 -10.92 -7.23
C GLU A 151 -15.69 -10.18 -6.08
N ALA A 152 -14.91 -9.48 -5.25
CA ALA A 152 -15.40 -8.74 -4.09
C ALA A 152 -16.37 -7.61 -4.48
N ASN A 153 -17.46 -7.49 -3.71
CA ASN A 153 -18.38 -6.36 -3.78
C ASN A 153 -17.77 -5.10 -3.12
N GLN A 154 -18.49 -3.96 -3.14
CA GLN A 154 -17.95 -2.70 -2.61
C GLN A 154 -17.62 -2.74 -1.11
N GLU A 155 -18.45 -3.38 -0.29
CA GLU A 155 -18.21 -3.51 1.15
C GLU A 155 -17.01 -4.42 1.43
N GLU A 156 -16.92 -5.54 0.73
CA GLU A 156 -15.79 -6.46 0.82
C GLU A 156 -14.48 -5.81 0.38
N ARG A 157 -14.51 -5.03 -0.72
CA ARG A 157 -13.36 -4.25 -1.18
C ARG A 157 -12.89 -3.24 -0.15
N GLN A 158 -13.81 -2.57 0.56
CA GLN A 158 -13.43 -1.66 1.63
C GLN A 158 -12.72 -2.40 2.76
N VAL A 159 -13.24 -3.56 3.18
CA VAL A 159 -12.60 -4.40 4.21
C VAL A 159 -11.22 -4.88 3.76
N ILE A 160 -11.07 -5.29 2.50
CA ILE A 160 -9.78 -5.72 1.93
C ILE A 160 -8.78 -4.55 1.95
N LEU A 161 -9.20 -3.34 1.56
CA LEU A 161 -8.34 -2.15 1.60
C LEU A 161 -7.90 -1.81 3.02
N ASP A 162 -8.84 -1.80 3.97
CA ASP A 162 -8.54 -1.45 5.36
C ASP A 162 -7.55 -2.45 5.98
N ARG A 163 -7.77 -3.75 5.74
CA ARG A 163 -6.85 -4.81 6.21
C ARG A 163 -5.48 -4.71 5.55
N THR A 164 -5.44 -4.50 4.24
CA THR A 164 -4.19 -4.36 3.49
C THR A 164 -3.42 -3.12 3.96
N SER A 165 -4.09 -2.00 4.17
CA SER A 165 -3.47 -0.78 4.71
C SER A 165 -2.90 -1.03 6.10
N ALA A 166 -3.66 -1.65 7.00
CA ALA A 166 -3.20 -1.94 8.36
C ALA A 166 -1.98 -2.87 8.38
N PHE A 167 -1.93 -3.87 7.49
CA PHE A 167 -0.75 -4.72 7.31
C PHE A 167 0.48 -3.90 6.90
N TRP A 168 0.34 -3.06 5.89
CA TRP A 168 1.43 -2.20 5.42
C TRP A 168 1.90 -1.22 6.49
N ASP A 169 0.98 -0.60 7.23
CA ASP A 169 1.30 0.32 8.32
C ASP A 169 2.12 -0.37 9.42
N GLN A 170 1.70 -1.57 9.84
CA GLN A 170 2.46 -2.37 10.78
C GLN A 170 3.83 -2.75 10.21
N GLY A 171 3.89 -3.15 8.94
CA GLY A 171 5.12 -3.50 8.24
C GLY A 171 6.11 -2.34 8.19
N ILE A 172 5.64 -1.12 7.90
CA ILE A 172 6.46 0.09 7.85
C ILE A 172 6.97 0.46 9.25
N ILE A 173 6.16 0.31 10.30
CA ILE A 173 6.60 0.55 11.69
C ILE A 173 7.73 -0.40 12.08
N GLU A 174 7.58 -1.70 11.81
CA GLU A 174 8.63 -2.69 12.11
C GLU A 174 9.87 -2.49 11.22
N ALA A 175 9.68 -2.18 9.94
CA ALA A 175 10.76 -1.83 9.03
C ALA A 175 11.58 -0.64 9.57
N ARG A 176 10.91 0.44 10.03
CA ARG A 176 11.57 1.59 10.67
C ARG A 176 12.44 1.14 11.82
N ARG A 177 11.92 0.29 12.73
CA ARG A 177 12.68 -0.23 13.86
C ARG A 177 13.93 -0.99 13.41
N ARG A 178 13.80 -1.90 12.45
CA ARG A 178 14.92 -2.74 11.98
C ARG A 178 15.97 -1.96 11.20
N LEU A 179 15.52 -1.09 10.30
CA LEU A 179 16.42 -0.24 9.50
C LEU A 179 17.16 0.76 10.37
N SER A 180 16.49 1.33 11.40
CA SER A 180 17.16 2.24 12.34
C SER A 180 18.27 1.54 13.14
N ALA A 181 18.17 0.23 13.37
CA ALA A 181 19.20 -0.55 14.05
C ALA A 181 20.43 -0.88 13.18
N LEU A 182 20.39 -0.55 11.88
CA LEU A 182 21.54 -0.71 10.98
C LEU A 182 22.49 0.50 11.00
N ARG A 183 22.10 1.59 11.67
CA ARG A 183 22.90 2.81 11.84
C ARG A 183 23.71 2.74 13.13
#